data_AF-A0AAV6CWA9-F1
#
_entry.id   AF-A0AAV6CWA9-F1
#
_cell.length_a   1.000
_cell.length_b   1.000
_cell.length_c   1.000
_cell.angle_alpha   90.00
_cell.angle_beta   90.00
_cell.angle_gamma   90.00
#
_symmetry.space_group_name_H-M   'P 1'
#
loop_
_entity.id
_entity.type
_entity.pdbx_description
1 polymer ?
#
loop_
_entity_poly.entity_id
_entity_poly.type
_entity_poly.pdbx_seq_one_letter_code
_entity_poly.pdbx_strand_id
1 'polypeptide(L)'
;MRQWLLVLSLAVAVVGCASHPLVPREQAEAIKDRDRALAPHSAAIQDTIRQSGNEGALAFLDAGDDHLVVLPGDTPADAWARYIASPSGSPTGRVSVPPVVSFVHRADVPKAPDSVTSRSLEQQETLRATLAALDTELRKLSDSVVATRRDTQTSIATAREDMQKTLDSLAGDLAAARKVMLQTAQLGSLNHEMNVANANGLRKVAAASQEVSANSAKLADTMRQLSDNLASQLKE
;
A
#
# COMPACT_ATOMS: atom_id res chain seq x y z
N MET A 1 23.99 2.93 13.50
CA MET A 1 25.20 2.43 12.78
C MET A 1 26.11 1.75 13.79
N ARG A 2 26.72 0.62 13.41
CA ARG A 2 27.64 -0.24 14.19
C ARG A 2 27.01 -1.14 15.26
N GLN A 3 26.49 -2.30 14.86
CA GLN A 3 26.46 -3.46 15.76
C GLN A 3 26.37 -4.83 15.03
N TRP A 4 26.94 -4.92 13.83
CA TRP A 4 27.01 -6.18 13.08
C TRP A 4 28.43 -6.35 12.58
N LEU A 5 29.31 -6.90 13.42
CA LEU A 5 30.58 -7.54 13.06
C LEU A 5 31.22 -8.03 14.36
N LEU A 6 31.68 -9.28 14.33
CA LEU A 6 32.40 -10.01 15.38
C LEU A 6 31.50 -10.69 16.42
N VAL A 7 30.98 -11.89 16.10
CA VAL A 7 31.35 -13.16 16.77
C VAL A 7 30.90 -14.31 15.85
N LEU A 8 31.81 -14.83 15.04
CA LEU A 8 31.70 -16.17 14.46
C LEU A 8 33.10 -16.76 14.44
N SER A 9 33.52 -17.09 15.66
CA SER A 9 34.78 -17.74 15.97
C SER A 9 34.71 -19.18 15.45
N LEU A 10 35.49 -19.39 14.40
CA LEU A 10 35.97 -20.63 13.82
C LEU A 10 36.23 -21.73 14.87
N ALA A 11 35.39 -22.76 14.90
CA ALA A 11 35.69 -24.05 15.53
C ALA A 11 36.00 -25.07 14.44
N VAL A 12 37.28 -25.20 14.10
CA VAL A 12 37.80 -26.29 13.28
C VAL A 12 37.81 -27.55 14.13
N ALA A 13 36.79 -28.39 13.98
CA ALA A 13 36.83 -29.77 14.44
C ALA A 13 37.39 -30.64 13.29
N VAL A 14 38.66 -31.01 13.41
CA VAL A 14 39.29 -32.07 12.62
C VAL A 14 38.63 -33.39 13.03
N VAL A 15 37.69 -33.87 12.21
CA VAL A 15 37.21 -35.26 12.28
C VAL A 15 37.90 -36.04 11.17
N GLY A 16 38.66 -37.04 11.59
CA GLY A 16 39.47 -37.90 10.73
C GLY A 16 38.66 -38.62 9.66
N CYS A 17 39.32 -38.77 8.50
CA CYS A 17 38.86 -39.50 7.34
C CYS A 17 38.65 -40.98 7.66
N ALA A 18 37.41 -41.38 7.90
CA ALA A 18 36.95 -42.74 7.62
C ALA A 18 36.01 -42.63 6.41
N SER A 19 36.56 -42.89 5.22
CA SER A 19 35.87 -42.88 3.93
C SER A 19 34.76 -43.92 3.89
N HIS A 20 33.58 -43.57 4.41
CA HIS A 20 32.36 -44.29 4.09
C HIS A 20 32.04 -43.97 2.63
N PRO A 21 31.71 -44.95 1.77
CA PRO A 21 31.35 -44.67 0.39
C PRO A 21 30.19 -43.67 0.40
N LEU A 22 30.43 -42.47 -0.15
CA LEU A 22 29.45 -41.37 -0.25
C LEU A 22 28.22 -41.73 -1.11
N VAL A 23 28.18 -42.95 -1.64
CA VAL A 23 27.18 -43.47 -2.55
C VAL A 23 26.71 -44.83 -2.02
N PRO A 24 25.40 -45.02 -1.78
CA PRO A 24 24.83 -46.32 -1.44
C PRO A 24 25.26 -47.40 -2.44
N ARG A 25 25.49 -48.63 -1.97
CA ARG A 25 26.00 -49.73 -2.80
C ARG A 25 25.17 -49.97 -4.07
N GLU A 26 23.84 -49.91 -3.94
CA GLU A 26 22.91 -50.05 -5.07
C GLU A 26 23.12 -48.94 -6.12
N GLN A 27 23.39 -47.71 -5.69
CA GLN A 27 23.67 -46.59 -6.59
C GLN A 27 25.05 -46.71 -7.25
N ALA A 28 26.04 -47.26 -6.55
CA ALA A 28 27.37 -47.51 -7.11
C ALA A 28 27.32 -48.60 -8.21
N GLU A 29 26.53 -49.66 -8.00
CA GLU A 29 26.29 -50.70 -9.01
C GLU A 29 25.54 -50.12 -10.23
N ALA A 30 24.48 -49.33 -10.01
CA ALA A 30 23.76 -48.65 -11.08
C ALA A 30 24.65 -47.70 -11.91
N ILE A 31 25.57 -46.97 -11.28
CA ILE A 31 26.54 -46.11 -11.96
C ILE A 31 27.48 -46.94 -12.84
N LYS A 32 28.00 -48.05 -12.31
CA LYS A 32 28.92 -48.92 -13.04
C LYS A 32 28.27 -49.58 -14.26
N ASP A 33 27.04 -50.05 -14.11
CA ASP A 33 26.28 -50.66 -15.20
C ASP A 33 25.94 -49.63 -16.28
N ARG A 34 25.52 -48.42 -15.88
CA ARG A 34 25.32 -47.29 -16.79
C ARG A 34 26.61 -46.95 -17.55
N ASP A 35 27.75 -46.83 -16.88
CA ASP A 35 29.01 -46.44 -17.53
C ASP A 35 29.46 -47.49 -18.55
N ARG A 36 29.27 -48.78 -18.23
CA ARG A 36 29.51 -49.88 -19.17
C ARG A 36 28.56 -49.80 -20.37
N ALA A 37 27.29 -49.50 -20.14
CA ALA A 37 26.28 -49.41 -21.19
C ALA A 37 26.50 -48.19 -22.11
N LEU A 38 26.99 -47.07 -21.58
CA LEU A 38 27.26 -45.86 -22.37
C LEU A 38 28.62 -45.88 -23.08
N ALA A 39 29.58 -46.71 -22.66
CA ALA A 39 30.92 -46.76 -23.24
C ALA A 39 30.94 -46.97 -24.78
N PRO A 40 30.14 -47.89 -25.37
CA PRO A 40 30.06 -48.07 -26.82
C PRO A 40 29.53 -46.83 -27.57
N HIS A 41 28.79 -45.96 -26.88
CA HIS A 41 28.16 -44.77 -27.45
C HIS A 41 28.98 -43.49 -27.27
N SER A 42 30.16 -43.57 -26.67
CA SER A 42 31.02 -42.42 -26.35
C SER A 42 31.28 -41.49 -27.54
N ALA A 43 31.55 -42.03 -28.73
CA ALA A 43 31.75 -41.24 -29.95
C ALA A 43 30.48 -40.48 -30.37
N ALA A 44 29.32 -41.15 -30.38
CA ALA A 44 28.05 -40.53 -30.74
C ALA A 44 27.63 -39.43 -29.75
N ILE A 45 27.90 -39.62 -28.45
CA ILE A 45 27.66 -38.61 -27.41
C ILE A 45 28.52 -37.38 -27.65
N GLN A 46 29.83 -37.56 -27.87
CA GLN A 46 30.75 -36.45 -28.12
C GLN A 46 30.45 -35.71 -29.44
N ASP A 47 30.05 -36.44 -30.48
CA ASP A 47 29.61 -35.83 -31.74
C ASP A 47 28.38 -34.93 -31.54
N THR A 48 27.40 -35.40 -30.76
CA THR A 48 26.20 -34.63 -30.44
C THR A 48 26.54 -33.38 -29.62
N ILE A 49 27.40 -33.50 -28.59
CA ILE A 49 27.87 -32.36 -27.80
C ILE A 49 28.56 -31.32 -28.70
N ARG A 50 29.49 -31.77 -29.53
CA ARG A 50 30.25 -30.91 -30.45
C ARG A 50 29.35 -30.18 -31.45
N GLN A 51 28.37 -30.87 -32.04
CA GLN A 51 27.41 -30.26 -32.97
C GLN A 51 26.51 -29.23 -32.29
N SER A 52 26.18 -29.47 -31.01
CA SER A 52 25.30 -28.59 -30.24
C SER A 52 25.96 -27.30 -29.75
N GLY A 53 27.28 -27.27 -29.65
CA GLY A 53 28.05 -26.15 -29.10
C GLY A 53 27.99 -25.97 -27.58
N ASN A 54 27.20 -26.78 -26.85
CA ASN A 54 27.08 -26.68 -25.39
C ASN A 54 28.31 -27.25 -24.66
N GLU A 55 28.41 -27.00 -23.35
CA GLU A 55 29.50 -27.52 -22.51
C GLU A 55 29.44 -29.03 -22.27
N GLY A 56 28.27 -29.66 -22.40
CA GLY A 56 28.09 -31.09 -22.23
C GLY A 56 26.73 -31.59 -22.68
N ALA A 57 26.38 -32.80 -22.24
CA ALA A 57 25.07 -33.38 -22.44
C ALA A 57 24.71 -34.38 -21.33
N LEU A 58 23.43 -34.45 -20.98
CA LEU A 58 22.90 -35.62 -20.27
C LEU A 58 22.81 -36.78 -21.26
N ALA A 59 23.43 -37.90 -20.93
CA ALA A 59 23.42 -39.12 -21.70
C ALA A 59 22.90 -40.28 -20.85
N PHE A 60 21.96 -41.03 -21.41
CA PHE A 60 21.41 -42.23 -20.82
C PHE A 60 20.77 -43.11 -21.90
N LEU A 61 20.53 -44.38 -21.57
CA LEU A 61 19.72 -45.26 -22.41
C LEU A 61 18.27 -45.21 -21.91
N ASP A 62 17.32 -45.12 -22.83
CA ASP A 62 15.90 -45.22 -22.50
C ASP A 62 15.63 -46.59 -21.89
N ALA A 63 15.04 -46.61 -20.69
CA ALA A 63 14.70 -47.85 -20.01
C ALA A 63 13.57 -48.65 -20.71
N GLY A 64 12.93 -48.08 -21.75
CA GLY A 64 11.90 -48.75 -22.54
C GLY A 64 12.45 -49.65 -23.66
N ASP A 65 13.42 -49.18 -24.43
CA ASP A 65 13.82 -49.79 -25.71
C ASP A 65 15.33 -49.79 -25.99
N ASP A 66 16.18 -49.43 -25.02
CA ASP A 66 17.63 -49.53 -25.23
C ASP A 66 18.25 -48.31 -25.94
N HIS A 67 17.45 -47.33 -26.41
CA HIS A 67 17.98 -46.31 -27.30
C HIS A 67 18.78 -45.23 -26.56
N LEU A 68 19.87 -44.78 -27.19
CA LEU A 68 20.69 -43.71 -26.66
C LEU A 68 19.95 -42.36 -26.74
N VAL A 69 19.80 -41.72 -25.59
CA VAL A 69 19.30 -40.36 -25.47
C VAL A 69 20.44 -39.44 -25.04
N VAL A 70 20.64 -38.38 -25.82
CA VAL A 70 21.65 -37.35 -25.57
C VAL A 70 20.94 -35.99 -25.57
N LEU A 71 20.97 -35.30 -24.44
CA LEU A 71 20.34 -34.00 -24.23
C LEU A 71 21.44 -32.95 -23.99
N PRO A 72 21.82 -32.18 -25.01
CA PRO A 72 22.85 -31.17 -24.86
C PRO A 72 22.42 -30.01 -23.95
N GLY A 73 23.36 -29.52 -23.16
CA GLY A 73 23.17 -28.36 -22.30
C GLY A 73 24.45 -27.98 -21.58
N ASP A 74 24.47 -26.78 -21.02
CA ASP A 74 25.66 -26.23 -20.38
C ASP A 74 25.84 -26.81 -18.96
N THR A 75 24.74 -27.26 -18.36
CA THR A 75 24.74 -27.96 -17.06
C THR A 75 23.73 -29.12 -17.09
N PRO A 76 23.82 -30.09 -16.15
CA PRO A 76 22.80 -31.14 -16.03
C PRO A 76 21.38 -30.59 -15.93
N ALA A 77 21.21 -29.50 -15.17
CA ALA A 77 19.91 -28.91 -14.92
C ALA A 77 19.38 -28.10 -16.10
N ASP A 78 20.26 -27.51 -16.93
CA ASP A 78 19.90 -26.84 -18.18
C ASP A 78 19.47 -27.85 -19.26
N ALA A 79 20.27 -28.90 -19.46
CA ALA A 79 19.92 -30.00 -20.37
C ALA A 79 18.56 -30.62 -20.03
N TRP A 80 18.29 -30.83 -18.74
CA TRP A 80 16.99 -31.32 -18.26
C TRP A 80 15.85 -30.33 -18.51
N ALA A 81 16.06 -29.04 -18.22
CA ALA A 81 15.06 -27.99 -18.45
C ALA A 81 14.66 -27.88 -19.93
N ARG A 82 15.62 -28.01 -20.85
CA ARG A 82 15.35 -28.02 -22.31
C ARG A 82 14.55 -29.26 -22.73
N TYR A 83 14.86 -30.42 -22.13
CA TYR A 83 14.13 -31.66 -22.39
C TYR A 83 12.66 -31.56 -21.98
N ILE A 84 12.37 -31.09 -20.76
CA ILE A 84 10.99 -30.96 -20.28
C ILE A 84 10.20 -29.87 -21.03
N ALA A 85 10.88 -28.84 -21.54
CA ALA A 85 10.25 -27.76 -22.31
C ALA A 85 9.95 -28.13 -23.77
N SER A 86 10.50 -29.25 -24.27
CA SER A 86 10.36 -29.65 -25.67
C SER A 86 8.98 -30.28 -25.95
N PRO A 87 8.23 -29.83 -26.98
CA PRO A 87 6.88 -30.33 -27.31
C PRO A 87 6.81 -31.80 -27.77
N SER A 88 7.95 -32.46 -27.98
CA SER A 88 8.07 -33.83 -28.49
C SER A 88 7.53 -34.91 -27.54
N GLY A 89 7.10 -34.53 -26.32
CA GLY A 89 6.54 -35.42 -25.31
C GLY A 89 5.01 -35.56 -25.37
N SER A 90 4.49 -36.26 -26.38
CA SER A 90 3.14 -36.84 -26.28
C SER A 90 3.11 -37.88 -25.14
N PRO A 91 2.00 -38.08 -24.40
CA PRO A 91 1.93 -38.99 -23.24
C PRO A 91 2.30 -40.45 -23.54
N THR A 92 2.30 -40.84 -24.82
CA THR A 92 2.55 -42.21 -25.30
C THR A 92 4.00 -42.46 -25.78
N GLY A 93 4.89 -41.46 -25.76
CA GLY A 93 6.26 -41.57 -26.28
C GLY A 93 7.33 -40.93 -25.40
N ARG A 94 7.08 -40.78 -24.09
CA ARG A 94 8.11 -40.27 -23.17
C ARG A 94 9.19 -41.30 -22.99
N VAL A 95 10.42 -40.88 -23.29
CA VAL A 95 11.64 -41.60 -22.92
C VAL A 95 11.59 -41.90 -21.42
N SER A 96 11.76 -43.17 -21.06
CA SER A 96 11.84 -43.61 -19.68
C SER A 96 13.22 -43.28 -19.14
N VAL A 97 13.29 -42.23 -18.33
CA VAL A 97 14.56 -41.73 -17.77
C VAL A 97 14.98 -42.63 -16.60
N PRO A 98 16.18 -43.23 -16.64
CA PRO A 98 16.64 -44.09 -15.56
C PRO A 98 16.90 -43.27 -14.27
N PRO A 99 16.92 -43.93 -13.10
CA PRO A 99 17.14 -43.24 -11.81
C PRO A 99 18.45 -42.45 -11.73
N VAL A 100 19.47 -42.88 -12.48
CA VAL A 100 20.78 -42.25 -12.56
C VAL A 100 21.14 -42.01 -14.02
N VAL A 101 21.43 -40.76 -14.37
CA VAL A 101 21.86 -40.32 -15.70
C VAL A 101 23.31 -39.82 -15.63
N SER A 102 24.01 -39.80 -16.77
CA SER A 102 25.39 -39.31 -16.86
C SER A 102 25.41 -37.93 -17.50
N PHE A 103 26.11 -36.96 -16.93
CA PHE A 103 26.40 -35.71 -17.59
C PHE A 103 27.83 -35.75 -18.14
N VAL A 104 27.93 -35.92 -19.46
CA VAL A 104 29.19 -36.02 -20.18
C VAL A 104 29.60 -34.63 -20.63
N HIS A 105 30.83 -34.23 -20.28
CA HIS A 105 31.38 -32.94 -20.66
C HIS A 105 31.99 -33.04 -22.06
N ARG A 106 32.06 -31.90 -22.74
CA ARG A 106 32.77 -31.78 -24.03
C ARG A 106 34.24 -32.17 -23.86
N ALA A 107 34.82 -32.82 -24.87
CA ALA A 107 36.16 -33.42 -24.80
C ALA A 107 37.31 -32.44 -24.48
N ASP A 108 37.12 -31.13 -24.69
CA ASP A 108 38.05 -30.06 -24.32
C ASP A 108 38.00 -29.68 -22.83
N VAL A 109 36.97 -30.12 -22.10
CA VAL A 109 36.83 -29.95 -20.66
C VAL A 109 37.37 -31.21 -19.97
N PRO A 110 38.53 -31.15 -19.27
CA PRO A 110 39.15 -32.32 -18.65
C PRO A 110 38.45 -32.69 -17.34
N LYS A 111 37.17 -33.05 -17.43
CA LYS A 111 36.32 -33.42 -16.30
C LYS A 111 35.64 -34.76 -16.57
N ALA A 112 35.65 -35.62 -15.56
CA ALA A 112 34.96 -36.91 -15.63
C ALA A 112 33.43 -36.70 -15.74
N PRO A 113 32.70 -37.64 -16.36
CA PRO A 113 31.25 -37.57 -16.39
C PRO A 113 30.64 -37.52 -14.98
N ASP A 114 29.68 -36.63 -14.76
CA ASP A 114 29.01 -36.49 -13.47
C ASP A 114 27.81 -37.44 -13.40
N SER A 115 27.62 -38.12 -12.27
CA SER A 115 26.43 -38.94 -12.01
C SER A 115 25.34 -38.10 -11.36
N VAL A 116 24.22 -37.91 -12.05
CA VAL A 116 23.09 -37.09 -11.58
C VAL A 116 21.85 -37.97 -11.46
N THR A 117 21.06 -37.79 -10.40
CA THR A 117 19.81 -38.55 -10.23
C THR A 117 18.64 -37.80 -10.86
N SER A 118 17.71 -38.51 -11.50
CA SER A 118 16.51 -37.90 -12.07
C SER A 118 15.69 -37.14 -11.02
N ARG A 119 15.57 -37.71 -9.81
CA ARG A 119 14.92 -37.05 -8.67
C ARG A 119 15.54 -35.69 -8.33
N SER A 120 16.88 -35.56 -8.39
CA SER A 120 17.54 -34.28 -8.10
C SER A 120 17.23 -33.22 -9.15
N LEU A 121 17.13 -33.61 -10.42
CA LEU A 121 16.76 -32.74 -11.53
C LEU A 121 15.30 -32.27 -11.42
N GLU A 122 14.39 -33.18 -11.09
CA GLU A 122 12.97 -32.87 -10.83
C GLU A 122 12.78 -31.95 -9.62
N GLN A 123 13.50 -32.21 -8.52
CA GLN A 123 13.45 -31.37 -7.33
C GLN A 123 13.99 -29.96 -7.62
N GLN A 124 15.09 -29.86 -8.35
CA GLN A 124 15.66 -28.56 -8.73
C GLN A 124 14.70 -27.76 -9.61
N GLU A 125 14.00 -28.42 -10.54
CA GLU A 125 13.01 -27.76 -11.38
C GLU A 125 11.80 -27.28 -10.58
N THR A 126 11.31 -28.11 -9.65
CA THR A 126 10.23 -27.72 -8.74
C THR A 126 10.63 -26.49 -7.90
N LEU A 127 11.88 -26.44 -7.43
CA LEU A 127 12.41 -25.28 -6.71
C LEU A 127 12.50 -24.04 -7.61
N ARG A 128 12.91 -24.17 -8.87
CA ARG A 128 12.90 -23.04 -9.80
C ARG A 128 11.50 -22.52 -10.07
N ALA A 129 10.54 -23.41 -10.31
CA ALA A 129 9.16 -23.04 -10.54
C ALA A 129 8.54 -22.33 -9.33
N THR A 130 8.81 -22.81 -8.11
CA THR A 130 8.31 -22.17 -6.89
C THR A 130 8.96 -20.80 -6.67
N LEU A 131 10.26 -20.64 -6.93
CA LEU A 131 10.93 -19.33 -6.86
C LEU A 131 10.38 -18.34 -7.89
N ALA A 132 10.12 -18.77 -9.12
CA ALA A 132 9.52 -17.93 -10.15
C ALA A 132 8.08 -17.49 -9.80
N ALA A 133 7.30 -18.41 -9.21
CA ALA A 133 5.97 -18.08 -8.69
C ALA A 133 6.04 -17.08 -7.53
N LEU A 134 6.99 -17.25 -6.61
CA LEU A 134 7.22 -16.31 -5.51
C LEU A 134 7.64 -14.91 -6.00
N ASP A 135 8.53 -14.81 -6.98
CA ASP A 135 8.92 -13.52 -7.58
C ASP A 135 7.72 -12.81 -8.21
N THR A 136 6.84 -13.57 -8.86
CA THR A 136 5.61 -13.04 -9.47
C THR A 136 4.66 -12.50 -8.39
N GLU A 137 4.46 -13.23 -7.30
CA GLU A 137 3.63 -12.78 -6.18
C GLU A 137 4.24 -11.57 -5.46
N LEU A 138 5.57 -11.51 -5.29
CA LEU A 138 6.24 -10.35 -4.71
C LEU A 138 6.06 -9.09 -5.57
N ARG A 139 6.16 -9.22 -6.90
CA ARG A 139 5.92 -8.10 -7.82
C ARG A 139 4.47 -7.62 -7.73
N LYS A 140 3.51 -8.53 -7.75
CA LYS A 140 2.08 -8.23 -7.60
C LYS A 140 1.76 -7.56 -6.26
N LEU A 141 2.36 -8.04 -5.16
CA LEU A 141 2.19 -7.44 -3.85
C LEU A 141 2.78 -6.03 -3.78
N SER A 142 3.97 -5.83 -4.34
CA SER A 142 4.59 -4.51 -4.45
C SER A 142 3.69 -3.53 -5.20
N ASP A 143 3.16 -3.93 -6.35
CA ASP A 143 2.26 -3.10 -7.15
C ASP A 143 0.97 -2.78 -6.41
N SER A 144 0.39 -3.76 -5.70
CA SER A 144 -0.79 -3.57 -4.86
C SER A 144 -0.53 -2.57 -3.74
N VAL A 145 0.60 -2.67 -3.03
CA VAL A 145 0.95 -1.74 -1.95
C VAL A 145 1.11 -0.32 -2.48
N VAL A 146 1.74 -0.15 -3.64
CA VAL A 146 1.89 1.15 -4.28
C VAL A 146 0.54 1.72 -4.70
N ALA A 147 -0.36 0.91 -5.27
CA ALA A 147 -1.71 1.32 -5.62
C ALA A 147 -2.52 1.76 -4.38
N THR A 148 -2.59 0.90 -3.36
CA THR A 148 -3.29 1.21 -2.09
C THR A 148 -2.74 2.47 -1.43
N ARG A 149 -1.41 2.68 -1.47
CA ARG A 149 -0.80 3.90 -0.94
C ARG A 149 -1.28 5.15 -1.69
N ARG A 150 -1.35 5.10 -3.02
CA ARG A 150 -1.85 6.22 -3.83
C ARG A 150 -3.31 6.50 -3.54
N ASP A 151 -4.15 5.47 -3.48
CA ASP A 151 -5.58 5.62 -3.19
C ASP A 151 -5.82 6.24 -1.81
N THR A 152 -5.04 5.80 -0.82
CA THR A 152 -5.07 6.35 0.54
C THR A 152 -4.63 7.82 0.55
N GLN A 153 -3.56 8.17 -0.17
CA GLN A 153 -3.09 9.57 -0.27
C GLN A 153 -4.13 10.47 -0.92
N THR A 154 -4.77 10.02 -1.99
CA THR A 154 -5.85 10.74 -2.66
C THR A 154 -7.04 10.92 -1.72
N SER A 155 -7.46 9.86 -1.02
CA SER A 155 -8.57 9.93 -0.07
C SER A 155 -8.30 10.89 1.08
N ILE A 156 -7.06 10.92 1.59
CA ILE A 156 -6.65 11.88 2.62
C ILE A 156 -6.66 13.31 2.08
N ALA A 157 -6.20 13.53 0.84
CA ALA A 157 -6.21 14.85 0.22
C ALA A 157 -7.64 15.39 0.06
N THR A 158 -8.54 14.56 -0.48
CA THR A 158 -9.97 14.91 -0.61
C THR A 158 -10.62 15.17 0.75
N ALA A 159 -10.39 14.30 1.74
CA ALA A 159 -10.93 14.51 3.09
C ALA A 159 -10.42 15.82 3.73
N ARG A 160 -9.16 16.20 3.47
CA ARG A 160 -8.61 17.49 3.93
C ARG A 160 -9.25 18.68 3.24
N GLU A 161 -9.48 18.59 1.93
CA GLU A 161 -10.17 19.63 1.17
C GLU A 161 -11.60 19.83 1.66
N ASP A 162 -12.34 18.74 1.87
CA ASP A 162 -13.71 18.79 2.40
C ASP A 162 -13.77 19.37 3.82
N MET A 163 -12.83 18.98 4.69
CA MET A 163 -12.71 19.56 6.03
C MET A 163 -12.42 21.06 5.96
N GLN A 164 -11.49 21.50 5.10
CA GLN A 164 -11.17 22.92 4.96
C GLN A 164 -12.39 23.71 4.49
N LYS A 165 -13.11 23.21 3.49
CA LYS A 165 -14.33 23.83 2.98
C LYS A 165 -15.42 23.95 4.04
N THR A 166 -15.56 22.92 4.88
CA THR A 166 -16.54 22.91 5.98
C THR A 166 -16.16 23.94 7.05
N LEU A 167 -14.87 24.05 7.38
CA LEU A 167 -14.36 25.06 8.32
C LEU A 167 -14.54 26.49 7.78
N ASP A 168 -14.29 26.71 6.49
CA ASP A 168 -14.46 28.02 5.86
C ASP A 168 -15.94 28.43 5.83
N SER A 169 -16.84 27.49 5.53
CA SER A 169 -18.30 27.71 5.62
C SER A 169 -18.72 28.07 7.04
N LEU A 170 -18.24 27.31 8.03
CA LEU A 170 -18.56 27.56 9.44
C LEU A 170 -18.04 28.92 9.92
N ALA A 171 -16.84 29.33 9.47
CA ALA A 171 -16.30 30.64 9.75
C ALA A 171 -17.17 31.76 9.16
N GLY A 172 -17.67 31.56 7.93
CA GLY A 172 -18.63 32.46 7.28
C GLY A 172 -19.93 32.59 8.08
N ASP A 173 -20.51 31.45 8.49
CA ASP A 173 -21.73 31.41 9.29
C ASP A 173 -21.55 32.10 10.65
N LEU A 174 -20.41 31.88 11.32
CA LEU A 174 -20.08 32.53 12.59
C LEU A 174 -19.96 34.06 12.42
N ALA A 175 -19.33 34.53 11.34
CA ALA A 175 -19.22 35.94 11.05
C ALA A 175 -20.59 36.58 10.77
N ALA A 176 -21.46 35.88 10.02
CA ALA A 176 -22.83 36.31 9.78
C ALA A 176 -23.64 36.38 11.08
N ALA A 177 -23.58 35.35 11.91
CA ALA A 177 -24.23 35.30 13.21
C ALA A 177 -23.78 36.45 14.13
N ARG A 178 -22.47 36.74 14.18
CA ARG A 178 -21.92 37.88 14.93
C ARG A 178 -22.47 39.22 14.42
N LYS A 179 -22.57 39.40 13.11
CA LYS A 179 -23.13 40.61 12.51
C LYS A 179 -24.60 40.80 12.92
N VAL A 180 -25.40 39.73 12.85
CA VAL A 180 -26.81 39.76 13.28
C VAL A 180 -26.90 40.13 14.75
N MET A 181 -26.11 39.49 15.63
CA MET A 181 -26.10 39.83 17.06
C MET A 181 -25.77 41.30 17.32
N LEU A 182 -24.78 41.86 16.62
CA LEU A 182 -24.43 43.28 16.74
C LEU A 182 -25.58 44.19 16.27
N GLN A 183 -26.22 43.86 15.15
CA GLN A 183 -27.38 44.61 14.67
C GLN A 183 -28.56 44.55 15.64
N THR A 184 -28.85 43.38 16.23
CA THR A 184 -29.88 43.22 17.26
C THR A 184 -29.55 44.03 18.51
N ALA A 185 -28.29 44.06 18.95
CA ALA A 185 -27.86 44.88 20.08
C ALA A 185 -28.02 46.39 19.78
N GLN A 186 -27.67 46.85 18.58
CA GLN A 186 -27.87 48.23 18.14
C GLN A 186 -29.35 48.62 18.12
N LEU A 187 -30.22 47.74 17.61
CA LEU A 187 -31.68 47.95 17.64
C LEU A 187 -32.19 48.03 19.08
N GLY A 188 -31.69 47.19 19.99
CA GLY A 188 -32.02 47.24 21.41
C GLY A 188 -31.65 48.58 22.06
N SER A 189 -30.44 49.08 21.78
CA SER A 189 -29.98 50.40 22.24
C SER A 189 -30.87 51.53 21.71
N LEU A 190 -31.16 51.53 20.40
CA LEU A 190 -32.00 52.55 19.78
C LEU A 190 -33.43 52.54 20.36
N ASN A 191 -33.99 51.35 20.59
CA ASN A 191 -35.31 51.21 21.21
C ASN A 191 -35.31 51.73 22.65
N HIS A 192 -34.24 51.49 23.42
CA HIS A 192 -34.09 52.04 24.75
C HIS A 192 -34.00 53.58 24.74
N GLU A 193 -33.18 54.14 23.85
CA GLU A 193 -33.03 55.59 23.67
C GLU A 193 -34.36 56.26 23.28
N MET A 194 -35.11 55.69 22.33
CA MET A 194 -36.44 56.18 21.96
C MET A 194 -37.42 56.14 23.13
N ASN A 195 -37.44 55.06 23.91
CA ASN A 195 -38.33 54.95 25.07
C ASN A 195 -38.02 56.00 26.15
N VAL A 196 -36.72 56.24 26.42
CA VAL A 196 -36.29 57.29 27.35
C VAL A 196 -36.66 58.68 26.82
N ALA A 197 -36.42 58.96 25.54
CA ALA A 197 -36.77 60.22 24.91
C ALA A 197 -38.29 60.48 24.94
N ASN A 198 -39.10 59.46 24.65
CA ASN A 198 -40.56 59.55 24.67
C ASN A 198 -41.08 59.81 26.11
N ALA A 199 -40.58 59.07 27.10
CA ALA A 199 -40.94 59.28 28.50
C ALA A 199 -40.60 60.71 28.98
N ASN A 200 -39.45 61.25 28.58
CA ASN A 200 -39.07 62.62 28.88
C ASN A 200 -39.95 63.66 28.16
N GLY A 201 -40.33 63.40 26.91
CA GLY A 201 -41.28 64.23 26.16
C GLY A 201 -42.65 64.31 26.86
N LEU A 202 -43.19 63.17 27.28
CA LEU A 202 -44.44 63.10 28.04
C LEU A 202 -44.36 63.87 29.36
N ARG A 203 -43.25 63.75 30.11
CA ARG A 203 -43.05 64.54 31.34
C ARG A 203 -43.02 66.04 31.06
N LYS A 204 -42.35 66.48 29.99
CA LYS A 204 -42.32 67.91 29.60
C LYS A 204 -43.71 68.42 29.23
N VAL A 205 -44.48 67.65 28.46
CA VAL A 205 -45.86 68.02 28.10
C VAL A 205 -46.76 68.07 29.34
N ALA A 206 -46.63 67.10 30.25
CA ALA A 206 -47.37 67.10 31.51
C ALA A 206 -47.02 68.34 32.36
N ALA A 207 -45.73 68.69 32.47
CA ALA A 207 -45.29 69.88 33.19
C ALA A 207 -45.86 71.17 32.56
N ALA A 208 -45.79 71.30 31.22
CA ALA A 208 -46.38 72.44 30.51
C ALA A 208 -47.90 72.50 30.68
N SER A 209 -48.59 71.37 30.67
CA SER A 209 -50.04 71.29 30.91
C SER A 209 -50.40 71.71 32.34
N GLN A 210 -49.60 71.31 33.34
CA GLN A 210 -49.76 71.73 34.72
C GLN A 210 -49.52 73.23 34.88
N GLU A 211 -48.52 73.79 34.20
CA GLU A 211 -48.25 75.23 34.19
C GLU A 211 -49.38 76.02 33.54
N VAL A 212 -49.90 75.58 32.38
CA VAL A 212 -51.07 76.19 31.72
C VAL A 212 -52.30 76.14 32.64
N SER A 213 -52.52 75.02 33.33
CA SER A 213 -53.62 74.89 34.28
C SER A 213 -53.47 75.84 35.47
N ALA A 214 -52.26 75.97 36.03
CA ALA A 214 -51.97 76.92 37.10
C ALA A 214 -52.13 78.38 36.66
N ASN A 215 -51.69 78.72 35.45
CA ASN A 215 -51.84 80.05 34.88
C ASN A 215 -53.32 80.37 34.60
N SER A 216 -54.10 79.39 34.12
CA SER A 216 -55.54 79.52 33.93
C SER A 216 -56.27 79.73 35.26
N ALA A 217 -55.90 78.98 36.31
CA ALA A 217 -56.46 79.16 37.65
C ALA A 217 -56.15 80.57 38.21
N LYS A 218 -54.91 81.03 38.09
CA LYS A 218 -54.53 82.41 38.46
C LYS A 218 -55.35 83.44 37.69
N LEU A 219 -55.53 83.26 36.37
CA LEU A 219 -56.33 84.17 35.56
C LEU A 219 -57.79 84.20 36.05
N ALA A 220 -58.39 83.04 36.33
CA ALA A 220 -59.73 82.96 36.88
C ALA A 220 -59.87 83.68 38.23
N ASP A 221 -58.90 83.52 39.13
CA ASP A 221 -58.87 84.24 40.40
C ASP A 221 -58.73 85.76 40.20
N THR A 222 -57.88 86.21 39.29
CA THR A 222 -57.77 87.66 38.97
C THR A 222 -59.04 88.22 38.37
N MET A 223 -59.72 87.48 37.49
CA MET A 223 -61.03 87.86 36.94
C MET A 223 -62.09 87.95 38.02
N ARG A 224 -62.09 87.02 38.97
CA ARG A 224 -62.99 87.02 40.11
C ARG A 224 -62.73 88.23 41.01
N GLN A 225 -61.47 88.52 41.34
CA GLN A 225 -61.09 89.71 42.10
C GLN A 225 -61.51 91.01 41.40
N LEU A 226 -61.30 91.12 40.09
CA LEU A 226 -61.75 92.28 39.32
C LEU A 226 -63.28 92.42 39.36
N SER A 227 -64.01 91.31 39.20
CA SER A 227 -65.47 91.28 39.31
C SER A 227 -65.96 91.72 40.69
N ASP A 228 -65.36 91.18 41.77
CA ASP A 228 -65.73 91.53 43.14
C ASP A 228 -65.42 93.00 43.45
N ASN A 229 -64.30 93.52 42.96
CA ASN A 229 -63.91 94.92 43.13
C ASN A 229 -64.85 95.86 42.37
N LEU A 230 -65.22 95.53 41.13
CA LEU A 230 -66.24 96.25 40.36
C LEU A 230 -67.62 96.23 41.05
N ALA A 231 -68.02 95.07 41.59
CA ALA A 231 -69.27 94.96 42.34
C ALA A 231 -69.28 95.80 43.62
N SER A 232 -68.12 95.97 44.28
CA SER A 232 -67.97 96.84 45.45
C SER A 232 -68.05 98.32 45.10
N GLN A 233 -67.43 98.75 43.98
CA GLN A 233 -67.48 100.13 43.49
C GLN A 233 -68.88 100.58 43.04
N LEU A 234 -69.75 99.64 42.64
CA LEU A 234 -71.14 99.93 42.26
C LEU A 234 -72.10 100.04 43.47
N LYS A 235 -71.62 99.79 44.69
CA LYS A 235 -72.41 99.79 45.93
C LYS A 235 -72.20 101.04 46.79
N GLU A 236 -71.21 101.87 46.42
CA GLU A 236 -71.03 103.25 46.88
C GLU A 236 -71.80 104.22 45.97
#